data_AF-A0A7W2RV58-F1
#
_entry.id   AF-A0A7W2RV58-F1
#
_cell.length_a   1.000
_cell.length_b   1.000
_cell.length_c   1.000
_cell.angle_alpha   90.00
_cell.angle_beta   90.00
_cell.angle_gamma   90.00
#
_symmetry.space_group_name_H-M   'P 1'
#
loop_
_entity.id
_entity.type
_entity.pdbx_description
1 polymer ?
#
loop_
_entity_poly.entity_id
_entity_poly.type
_entity_poly.pdbx_seq_one_letter_code
_entity_poly.pdbx_strand_id
1 'polypeptide(L)'
;MAHASETESRIPKLSISFNTLLLFFGLLVIIYFGYERYDEHKTEQEEASVFILNPQVNDIYFLDMRLIEDKLERKNKYKLAKIVRVSDDRVAIVYGKFFYQWQYSVVNSIQYGDLSNINYFTLIPDYIPFTKIKEMKSNGSIYLVKRPIRNKLYGHLISL
;
A
#
# COMPACT_ATOMS: atom_id res chain seq x y z
N MET A 1 -69.36 -23.56 -35.83
CA MET A 1 -69.07 -22.99 -34.50
C MET A 1 -67.58 -22.73 -34.44
N ALA A 2 -67.16 -21.46 -34.52
CA ALA A 2 -65.76 -21.07 -34.55
C ALA A 2 -65.25 -20.86 -33.12
N HIS A 3 -64.21 -21.58 -32.73
CA HIS A 3 -63.48 -21.33 -31.49
C HIS A 3 -62.42 -20.27 -31.75
N ALA A 4 -62.67 -19.04 -31.29
CA ALA A 4 -61.65 -18.01 -31.22
C ALA A 4 -60.79 -18.28 -29.96
N SER A 5 -59.53 -18.65 -30.16
CA SER A 5 -58.54 -18.76 -29.09
C SER A 5 -57.84 -17.41 -28.95
N GLU A 6 -58.28 -16.59 -27.99
CA GLU A 6 -57.54 -15.37 -27.62
C GLU A 6 -56.22 -15.76 -26.96
N THR A 7 -55.12 -15.42 -27.62
CA THR A 7 -53.78 -15.65 -27.10
C THR A 7 -53.37 -14.40 -26.32
N GLU A 8 -53.59 -14.40 -25.00
CA GLU A 8 -53.10 -13.31 -24.13
C GLU A 8 -51.57 -13.34 -24.06
N SER A 9 -50.93 -12.43 -24.80
CA SER A 9 -49.51 -12.11 -24.66
C SER A 9 -49.27 -11.46 -23.29
N ARG A 10 -48.92 -12.26 -22.28
CA ARG A 10 -48.47 -11.77 -20.98
C ARG A 10 -47.06 -11.21 -21.08
N ILE A 11 -46.94 -9.91 -21.34
CA ILE A 11 -45.68 -9.18 -21.12
C ILE A 11 -45.47 -9.09 -19.60
N PRO A 12 -44.40 -9.66 -19.02
CA PRO A 12 -44.19 -9.60 -17.59
C PRO A 12 -43.95 -8.15 -17.15
N LYS A 13 -44.85 -7.60 -16.33
CA LYS A 13 -44.65 -6.30 -15.67
C LYS A 13 -43.57 -6.45 -14.61
N LEU A 14 -42.35 -6.03 -14.95
CA LEU A 14 -41.24 -5.97 -14.01
C LEU A 14 -41.42 -4.75 -13.10
N SER A 15 -42.22 -4.88 -12.04
CA SER A 15 -42.40 -3.80 -11.05
C SER A 15 -41.31 -3.89 -9.96
N ILE A 16 -40.13 -3.35 -10.26
CA ILE A 16 -39.06 -3.22 -9.25
C ILE A 16 -39.42 -2.03 -8.35
N SER A 17 -39.47 -2.25 -7.03
CA SER A 17 -39.74 -1.17 -6.08
C SER A 17 -38.55 -0.20 -6.02
N PHE A 18 -38.82 1.09 -5.80
CA PHE A 18 -37.78 2.12 -5.70
C PHE A 18 -36.73 1.78 -4.62
N ASN A 19 -37.17 1.18 -3.50
CA ASN A 19 -36.27 0.76 -2.42
C ASN A 19 -35.31 -0.36 -2.88
N THR A 20 -35.80 -1.29 -3.70
CA THR A 20 -34.97 -2.34 -4.31
C THR A 20 -33.93 -1.71 -5.24
N LEU A 21 -34.34 -0.75 -6.08
CA LEU A 21 -33.43 -0.04 -6.98
C LEU A 21 -32.35 0.74 -6.21
N LEU A 22 -32.72 1.40 -5.11
CA LEU A 22 -31.79 2.16 -4.26
C LEU A 22 -30.76 1.25 -3.59
N LEU A 23 -31.18 0.07 -3.12
CA LEU A 23 -30.25 -0.93 -2.56
C LEU A 23 -29.28 -1.47 -3.61
N PHE A 24 -29.77 -1.77 -4.82
CA PHE A 24 -28.89 -2.19 -5.93
C PHE A 24 -27.88 -1.09 -6.28
N PHE A 25 -28.32 0.16 -6.34
CA PHE A 25 -27.42 1.28 -6.59
C PHE A 25 -26.36 1.42 -5.47
N GLY A 26 -26.77 1.32 -4.20
CA GLY A 26 -25.84 1.34 -3.07
C GLY A 26 -24.80 0.20 -3.13
N LEU A 27 -25.22 -1.01 -3.51
CA LEU A 27 -24.33 -2.14 -3.70
C LEU A 27 -23.33 -1.90 -4.83
N LEU A 28 -23.79 -1.36 -5.98
CA LEU A 28 -22.92 -1.00 -7.10
C LEU A 28 -21.86 0.02 -6.70
N VAL A 29 -22.22 1.02 -5.89
CA VAL A 29 -21.27 2.02 -5.37
C VAL A 29 -20.21 1.38 -4.48
N ILE A 30 -20.59 0.47 -3.58
CA ILE A 30 -19.64 -0.24 -2.71
C ILE A 30 -18.69 -1.11 -3.54
N ILE A 31 -19.21 -1.84 -4.53
CA ILE A 31 -18.40 -2.67 -5.44
C ILE A 31 -17.42 -1.80 -6.23
N TYR A 32 -17.87 -0.66 -6.74
CA TYR A 32 -17.03 0.28 -7.48
C TYR A 32 -15.85 0.77 -6.65
N PHE A 33 -16.10 1.30 -5.44
CA PHE A 33 -15.03 1.77 -4.56
C PHE A 33 -14.13 0.63 -4.07
N GLY A 34 -14.71 -0.56 -3.83
CA GLY A 34 -13.93 -1.75 -3.49
C GLY A 34 -12.97 -2.16 -4.61
N TYR A 35 -13.42 -2.09 -5.87
CA TYR A 35 -12.61 -2.40 -7.04
C TYR A 35 -11.50 -1.35 -7.25
N GLU A 36 -11.83 -0.06 -7.20
CA GLU A 36 -10.85 1.04 -7.30
C GLU A 36 -9.73 0.86 -6.26
N ARG A 37 -10.10 0.62 -5.00
CA ARG A 37 -9.13 0.46 -3.92
C ARG A 37 -8.26 -0.80 -4.07
N TYR A 38 -8.83 -1.86 -4.65
CA TYR A 38 -8.10 -3.09 -4.96
C TYR A 38 -7.10 -2.88 -6.10
N ASP A 39 -7.51 -2.20 -7.16
CA ASP A 39 -6.66 -1.91 -8.33
C ASP A 39 -5.50 -0.99 -7.96
N GLU A 40 -5.76 0.05 -7.15
CA GLU A 40 -4.71 0.90 -6.57
C GLU A 40 -3.70 0.08 -5.75
N HIS A 41 -4.18 -0.81 -4.89
CA HIS A 41 -3.31 -1.65 -4.07
C HIS A 41 -2.47 -2.59 -4.94
N LYS A 42 -3.06 -3.20 -5.96
CA LYS A 42 -2.34 -4.07 -6.90
C LYS A 42 -1.23 -3.30 -7.62
N THR A 43 -1.56 -2.14 -8.18
CA THR A 43 -0.61 -1.26 -8.85
C THR A 43 0.55 -0.88 -7.91
N GLU A 44 0.23 -0.52 -6.67
CA GLU A 44 1.24 -0.18 -5.65
C GLU A 44 2.16 -1.36 -5.31
N GLN A 45 1.65 -2.59 -5.31
CA GLN A 45 2.47 -3.78 -5.09
C GLN A 45 3.37 -4.11 -6.29
N GLU A 46 2.88 -3.88 -7.52
CA GLU A 46 3.68 -4.02 -8.75
C GLU A 46 4.82 -3.00 -8.78
N GLU A 47 4.53 -1.72 -8.49
CA GLU A 47 5.53 -0.66 -8.35
C GLU A 47 6.58 -1.01 -7.28
N ALA A 48 6.13 -1.46 -6.11
CA ALA A 48 7.04 -1.84 -5.04
C ALA A 48 7.97 -2.98 -5.47
N SER A 49 7.48 -3.93 -6.27
CA SER A 49 8.28 -5.03 -6.80
C SER A 49 9.34 -4.52 -7.79
N VAL A 50 8.99 -3.56 -8.65
CA VAL A 50 9.94 -2.89 -9.56
C VAL A 50 11.03 -2.15 -8.76
N PHE A 51 10.66 -1.41 -7.72
CA PHE A 51 11.62 -0.68 -6.90
C PHE A 51 12.56 -1.60 -6.11
N ILE A 52 12.09 -2.76 -5.68
CA ILE A 52 12.94 -3.79 -5.04
C ILE A 52 13.96 -4.38 -6.03
N LEU A 53 13.58 -4.56 -7.29
CA LEU A 53 14.48 -5.08 -8.33
C LEU A 53 15.51 -4.05 -8.78
N ASN A 54 15.16 -2.77 -8.75
CA ASN A 54 16.02 -1.66 -9.15
C ASN A 54 16.04 -0.56 -8.06
N PRO A 55 16.70 -0.82 -6.91
CA PRO A 55 16.72 0.11 -5.78
C PRO A 55 17.49 1.37 -6.14
N GLN A 56 17.01 2.51 -5.68
CA GLN A 56 17.64 3.81 -5.85
C GLN A 56 17.83 4.51 -4.51
N VAL A 57 18.83 5.40 -4.46
CA VAL A 57 19.00 6.30 -3.32
C VAL A 57 17.69 7.07 -3.10
N ASN A 58 17.33 7.25 -1.83
CA ASN A 58 16.11 7.88 -1.35
C ASN A 58 14.83 7.04 -1.45
N ASP A 59 14.88 5.80 -1.95
CA ASP A 59 13.74 4.88 -1.82
C ASP A 59 13.41 4.64 -0.33
N ILE A 60 12.11 4.66 -0.03
CA ILE A 60 11.57 4.49 1.31
C ILE A 60 10.92 3.11 1.42
N TYR A 61 11.45 2.30 2.33
CA TYR A 61 10.95 0.98 2.65
C TYR A 61 10.08 1.04 3.89
N PHE A 62 8.90 0.44 3.80
CA PHE A 62 7.97 0.30 4.91
C PHE A 62 8.10 -1.10 5.46
N LEU A 63 8.55 -1.18 6.72
CA LEU A 63 8.98 -2.43 7.33
C LEU A 63 7.97 -2.93 8.35
N ASP A 64 7.70 -4.24 8.34
CA ASP A 64 7.14 -4.98 9.47
C ASP A 64 8.28 -5.66 10.23
N MET A 65 8.69 -5.01 11.32
CA MET A 65 9.86 -5.39 12.08
C MET A 65 9.68 -6.71 12.84
N ARG A 66 8.44 -7.20 13.02
CA ARG A 66 8.17 -8.51 13.65
C ARG A 66 8.71 -9.68 12.84
N LEU A 67 8.87 -9.48 11.53
CA LEU A 67 9.37 -10.48 10.59
C LEU A 67 10.88 -10.33 10.36
N ILE A 68 11.53 -9.38 11.04
CA ILE A 68 12.97 -9.08 10.93
C ILE A 68 13.67 -9.36 12.26
N GLU A 69 13.06 -8.93 13.37
CA GLU A 69 13.59 -9.08 14.72
C GLU A 69 12.65 -9.94 15.56
N ASP A 70 13.19 -11.04 16.10
CA ASP A 70 12.45 -12.10 16.78
C ASP A 70 11.90 -11.69 18.17
N LYS A 71 12.19 -10.47 18.66
CA LYS A 71 11.96 -10.04 20.05
C LYS A 71 11.42 -8.63 20.25
N LEU A 72 10.74 -8.03 19.27
CA LEU A 72 10.14 -6.71 19.47
C LEU A 72 8.97 -6.76 20.44
N GLU A 73 8.94 -5.81 21.39
CA GLU A 73 7.81 -5.60 22.28
C GLU A 73 6.54 -5.38 21.44
N ARG A 74 5.51 -6.21 21.71
CA ARG A 74 4.36 -6.49 20.84
C ARG A 74 3.56 -5.29 20.31
N LYS A 75 3.75 -4.07 20.83
CA LYS A 75 2.92 -2.91 20.48
C LYS A 75 3.40 -2.16 19.23
N ASN A 76 4.70 -1.93 19.07
CA ASN A 76 5.21 -1.10 17.99
C ASN A 76 6.04 -1.94 17.02
N LYS A 77 5.51 -2.15 15.82
CA LYS A 77 5.98 -3.18 14.89
C LYS A 77 6.35 -2.64 13.52
N TYR A 78 5.92 -1.45 13.15
CA TYR A 78 6.23 -0.87 11.85
C TYR A 78 7.29 0.20 11.94
N LYS A 79 8.14 0.29 10.92
CA LYS A 79 9.25 1.25 10.86
C LYS A 79 9.50 1.65 9.42
N LEU A 80 10.10 2.82 9.22
CA LEU A 80 10.61 3.23 7.91
C LEU A 80 12.10 2.95 7.80
N ALA A 81 12.55 2.69 6.58
CA ALA A 81 13.95 2.76 6.22
C ALA A 81 14.12 3.56 4.93
N LYS A 82 15.25 4.22 4.77
CA LYS A 82 15.64 4.98 3.57
C LYS A 82 16.93 4.39 3.01
N ILE A 83 16.98 4.19 1.70
CA ILE A 83 18.23 3.83 1.02
C ILE A 83 19.12 5.07 0.92
N VAL A 84 20.34 4.98 1.43
CA VAL A 84 21.34 6.06 1.37
C VAL A 84 22.47 5.78 0.39
N ARG A 85 22.69 4.51 0.03
CA ARG A 85 23.66 4.11 -1.00
C ARG A 85 23.23 2.80 -1.65
N VAL A 86 23.49 2.68 -2.94
CA VAL A 86 23.35 1.44 -3.70
C VAL A 86 24.74 1.04 -4.18
N SER A 87 25.09 -0.24 -4.05
CA SER A 87 26.33 -0.85 -4.53
C SER A 87 25.98 -2.07 -5.38
N ASP A 88 26.97 -2.74 -5.96
CA ASP A 88 26.72 -3.81 -6.94
C ASP A 88 25.94 -5.02 -6.38
N ASP A 89 26.09 -5.33 -5.07
CA ASP A 89 25.49 -6.51 -4.44
C ASP A 89 24.58 -6.19 -3.23
N ARG A 90 24.54 -4.93 -2.79
CA ARG A 90 23.91 -4.52 -1.53
C ARG A 90 23.39 -3.09 -1.56
N VAL A 91 22.44 -2.81 -0.68
CA VAL A 91 22.04 -1.46 -0.31
C VAL A 91 22.55 -1.09 1.07
N ALA A 92 22.86 0.18 1.26
CA ALA A 92 23.00 0.78 2.57
C ALA A 92 21.68 1.46 2.93
N ILE A 93 21.07 1.07 4.05
CA ILE A 93 19.83 1.66 4.53
C ILE A 93 20.01 2.30 5.91
N VAL A 94 19.29 3.37 6.17
CA VAL A 94 19.15 3.96 7.50
C VAL A 94 17.70 3.80 7.95
N TYR A 95 17.47 3.55 9.24
CA TYR A 95 16.12 3.38 9.75
C TYR A 95 15.59 4.70 10.32
N GLY A 96 14.27 4.90 10.25
CA GLY A 96 13.60 5.93 11.04
C GLY A 96 13.74 5.65 12.53
N LYS A 97 13.87 6.67 13.37
CA LYS A 97 14.03 6.48 14.82
C LYS A 97 12.75 6.04 15.54
N PHE A 98 11.60 6.10 14.86
CA PHE A 98 10.29 5.84 15.44
C PHE A 98 9.74 4.50 14.99
N PHE A 99 9.09 3.79 15.93
CA PHE A 99 8.26 2.64 15.62
C PHE A 99 6.79 3.02 15.71
N TYR A 100 5.97 2.35 14.91
CA TYR A 100 4.55 2.61 14.80
C TYR A 100 3.74 1.33 15.07
N GLN A 101 2.59 1.49 15.70
CA GLN A 101 1.68 0.38 15.98
C GLN A 101 0.93 -0.11 14.72
N TRP A 102 0.60 0.82 13.81
CA TRP A 102 -0.22 0.57 12.63
C TRP A 102 0.43 1.11 11.35
N GLN A 103 0.18 0.47 10.20
CA GLN A 103 0.69 0.94 8.91
C GLN A 103 0.18 2.35 8.57
N TYR A 104 -1.08 2.66 8.89
CA TYR A 104 -1.62 4.01 8.67
C TYR A 104 -0.87 5.06 9.49
N SER A 105 -0.37 4.73 10.68
CA SER A 105 0.41 5.67 11.51
C SER A 105 1.77 5.99 10.86
N VAL A 106 2.33 5.05 10.11
CA VAL A 106 3.53 5.28 9.29
C VAL A 106 3.22 6.23 8.13
N VAL A 107 2.08 6.07 7.47
CA VAL A 107 1.67 6.98 6.39
C VAL A 107 1.41 8.38 6.94
N ASN A 108 0.73 8.48 8.08
CA ASN A 108 0.43 9.75 8.74
C ASN A 108 1.69 10.51 9.15
N SER A 109 2.74 9.84 9.66
CA SER A 109 3.99 10.53 9.99
C SER A 109 4.63 11.21 8.79
N ILE A 110 4.54 10.59 7.61
CA ILE A 110 5.00 11.19 6.36
C ILE A 110 4.09 12.36 5.97
N GLN A 111 2.77 12.17 6.03
CA GLN A 111 1.78 13.21 5.72
C GLN A 111 1.81 14.40 6.68
N TYR A 112 2.37 14.25 7.88
CA TYR A 112 2.58 15.35 8.82
C TYR A 112 3.99 15.96 8.73
N GLY A 113 4.84 15.43 7.85
CA GLY A 113 6.15 16.00 7.55
C GLY A 113 7.27 15.55 8.48
N ASP A 114 7.10 14.50 9.28
CA ASP A 114 8.13 14.02 10.21
C ASP A 114 9.46 13.71 9.51
N LEU A 115 9.39 13.19 8.28
CA LEU A 115 10.57 12.80 7.49
C LEU A 115 11.40 13.98 6.99
N SER A 116 10.85 15.20 7.01
CA SER A 116 11.61 16.42 6.68
C SER A 116 12.63 16.76 7.76
N ASN A 117 12.46 16.23 8.98
CA ASN A 117 13.42 16.39 10.05
C ASN A 117 14.71 15.61 9.70
N ILE A 118 15.83 16.33 9.61
CA ILE A 118 17.15 15.76 9.32
C ILE A 118 17.56 14.66 10.31
N ASN A 119 17.01 14.70 11.52
CA ASN A 119 17.28 13.74 12.58
C ASN A 119 16.26 12.61 12.64
N TYR A 120 15.32 12.50 11.68
CA TYR A 120 14.33 11.42 11.65
C TYR A 120 14.99 10.06 11.47
N PHE A 121 15.95 9.97 10.56
CA PHE A 121 16.69 8.75 10.27
C PHE A 121 17.92 8.60 11.17
N THR A 122 18.36 7.35 11.39
CA THR A 122 19.63 7.04 12.05
C THR A 122 20.81 7.50 11.19
N LEU A 123 21.94 7.78 11.84
CA LEU A 123 23.17 8.21 11.14
C LEU A 123 23.99 7.02 10.61
N ILE A 124 23.90 5.89 11.29
CA ILE A 124 24.67 4.69 10.95
C ILE A 124 23.84 3.84 9.98
N PRO A 125 24.36 3.55 8.78
CA PRO A 125 23.68 2.70 7.82
C PRO A 125 23.97 1.21 8.05
N ASP A 126 22.95 0.39 7.81
CA ASP A 126 23.06 -1.05 7.71
C ASP A 126 23.23 -1.46 6.25
N TYR A 127 24.13 -2.42 6.02
CA TYR A 127 24.40 -2.96 4.70
C TYR A 127 23.64 -4.26 4.50
N ILE A 128 22.67 -4.24 3.59
CA ILE A 128 21.79 -5.37 3.32
C ILE A 128 22.01 -5.88 1.90
N PRO A 129 22.37 -7.16 1.72
CA PRO A 129 22.46 -7.77 0.39
C PRO A 129 21.13 -7.71 -0.37
N PHE A 130 21.17 -7.59 -1.69
CA PHE A 130 19.95 -7.58 -2.52
C PHE A 130 19.13 -8.86 -2.37
N THR A 131 19.78 -10.01 -2.17
CA THR A 131 19.09 -11.28 -1.91
C THR A 131 18.20 -11.19 -0.69
N LYS A 132 18.68 -10.58 0.40
CA LYS A 132 17.92 -10.37 1.63
C LYS A 132 16.82 -9.32 1.45
N ILE A 133 17.03 -8.26 0.67
CA ILE A 133 15.95 -7.30 0.34
C ILE A 133 14.81 -7.99 -0.43
N LYS A 134 15.13 -8.86 -1.40
CA LYS A 134 14.12 -9.65 -2.13
C LYS A 134 13.38 -10.61 -1.21
N GLU A 135 14.11 -11.29 -0.32
CA GLU A 135 13.52 -12.16 0.70
C GLU A 135 12.57 -11.37 1.61
N MET A 136 13.00 -10.22 2.12
CA MET A 136 12.20 -9.32 2.95
C MET A 136 10.94 -8.83 2.21
N LYS A 137 11.00 -8.60 0.89
CA LYS A 137 9.79 -8.30 0.11
C LYS A 137 8.88 -9.53 0.02
N SER A 138 9.44 -10.71 -0.25
CA SER A 138 8.66 -11.94 -0.44
C SER A 138 7.95 -12.44 0.82
N ASN A 139 8.56 -12.27 1.99
CA ASN A 139 8.00 -12.70 3.28
C ASN A 139 7.13 -11.63 3.95
N GLY A 140 7.00 -10.44 3.35
CA GLY A 140 6.19 -9.33 3.86
C GLY A 140 6.90 -8.42 4.88
N SER A 141 8.17 -8.67 5.22
CA SER A 141 8.97 -7.76 6.05
C SER A 141 9.09 -6.37 5.44
N ILE A 142 9.20 -6.26 4.11
CA ILE A 142 8.99 -5.02 3.35
C ILE A 142 7.60 -5.11 2.69
N TYR A 143 6.60 -4.53 3.32
CA TYR A 143 5.22 -4.60 2.82
C TYR A 143 4.91 -3.55 1.75
N LEU A 144 5.65 -2.43 1.75
CA LEU A 144 5.51 -1.35 0.78
C LEU A 144 6.87 -0.71 0.49
N VAL A 145 7.06 -0.25 -0.74
CA VAL A 145 8.20 0.57 -1.15
C VAL A 145 7.65 1.77 -1.91
N LYS A 146 8.19 2.95 -1.62
CA LYS A 146 7.88 4.18 -2.34
C LYS A 146 9.15 4.91 -2.74
N ARG A 147 9.16 5.43 -3.97
CA ARG A 147 10.20 6.31 -4.47
C ARG A 147 9.74 7.76 -4.39
N PRO A 148 10.40 8.62 -3.59
CA PRO A 148 10.06 10.03 -3.54
C PRO A 148 10.29 10.73 -4.88
N ILE A 149 9.32 11.52 -5.32
CA ILE A 149 9.44 12.33 -6.54
C ILE A 149 9.76 13.76 -6.12
N ARG A 150 10.90 14.29 -6.59
CA ARG A 150 11.41 15.61 -6.15
C ARG A 150 11.55 15.71 -4.62
N ASN A 151 12.04 14.63 -4.00
CA ASN A 151 12.18 14.47 -2.55
C ASN A 151 10.86 14.63 -1.79
N LYS A 152 9.72 14.36 -2.44
CA LYS A 152 8.41 14.39 -1.79
C LYS A 152 7.77 13.01 -1.81
N LEU A 153 7.10 12.69 -0.70
CA LEU A 153 6.23 11.54 -0.56
C LEU A 153 4.98 11.97 0.19
N TYR A 154 3.80 11.56 -0.31
CA TYR A 154 2.50 12.01 0.22
C TYR A 154 2.41 13.55 0.41
N GLY A 155 2.94 14.31 -0.56
CA GLY A 155 2.92 15.77 -0.56
C GLY A 155 3.99 16.46 0.30
N HIS A 156 4.71 15.73 1.15
CA HIS A 156 5.65 16.29 2.12
C HIS A 156 7.10 15.97 1.77
N LEU A 157 8.01 16.86 2.18
CA LEU A 157 9.44 16.71 1.94
C LEU A 157 10.05 15.59 2.80
N ILE A 158 11.00 14.88 2.21
CA ILE A 158 11.85 13.91 2.88
C ILE A 158 13.25 14.51 2.97
N SER A 159 13.85 14.43 4.16
CA SER A 159 15.23 14.83 4.40
C SER A 159 16.17 14.07 3.46
N LEU A 160 17.12 14.81 2.88
CA LEU A 160 18.15 14.27 1.99
C LEU A 160 19.05 13.26 2.73
#